data_AF-A0A0W0X2U8-F1
#
_entry.id   AF-A0A0W0X2U8-F1
#
_cell.length_a   1.000
_cell.length_b   1.000
_cell.length_c   1.000
_cell.angle_alpha   90.00
_cell.angle_beta   90.00
_cell.angle_gamma   90.00
#
_symmetry.space_group_name_H-M   'P 1'
#
loop_
_entity.id
_entity.type
_entity.pdbx_description
1 polymer ?
#
loop_
_entity_poly.entity_id
_entity_poly.type
_entity_poly.pdbx_seq_one_letter_code
_entity_poly.pdbx_strand_id
1 'polypeptide(L)'
;MANNRLFNFIEQQYHAGKYNETLEKIQLIANKEKSYFLIELPVEEQVLKSTDGVFTLSSHHISIHKKMNNSTAVLSEYHYTGFLERAGVKYRLHVYFDTSDRMWEPQFSIESKDTETGWANFPMPELNQQFKQLARTHAFPFIKQVKEELKERVDQLRAEHAQRDKLASDLSAQSLVSEEYKEALAAIEETLVLLLPLDKQKRINELRLISKMKSVIEERLTKKVAAQAESPPLPEETKTETDADEEIPVTVAPVRKRRARVKCSREEKRFNQKIDDFKIQADFLISLKLDIEVEDLLKLYGSIQAHIVRLEDKTEGQGKRPKLKNISIAKLAQLRAIEQNVRNCGEALLHQLLLQKRFEEAEKLKPFHFSFSKEKLLNDPSYEKDTQLLQFLMTHCGLALNHPITIAGQNYDSLFVYLIPAQSESIDSIEAAIESLFSLTIGRVFNSDFSEWGERTAEVREAVQTAPSELKDCFNIGSDIGYKFILSQYPPGLLEEWAASKPSDFKNREGYEAAQKLVAAAKRLGMLETSDSSNSNRNRQPQRPTRGQGTNPYGFHNSHQPKPGESFDKADQACLLM
;
A
#
# COMPACT_ATOMS: atom_id res chain seq x y z
N MET A 1 -1.44 -7.81 12.81
CA MET A 1 -1.77 -8.38 11.48
C MET A 1 -2.74 -7.45 10.81
N ALA A 2 -2.55 -7.16 9.53
CA ALA A 2 -3.50 -6.35 8.77
C ALA A 2 -4.72 -7.21 8.41
N ASN A 3 -5.91 -6.62 8.45
CA ASN A 3 -7.10 -7.28 7.94
C ASN A 3 -7.09 -7.23 6.41
N ASN A 4 -7.50 -8.32 5.79
CA ASN A 4 -7.57 -8.45 4.35
C ASN A 4 -8.78 -7.66 3.79
N ARG A 5 -8.52 -6.67 2.94
CA ARG A 5 -9.57 -5.83 2.33
C ARG A 5 -10.47 -6.65 1.40
N LEU A 6 -9.88 -7.55 0.62
CA LEU A 6 -10.59 -8.44 -0.28
C LEU A 6 -11.52 -9.38 0.51
N PHE A 7 -11.03 -9.95 1.61
CA PHE A 7 -11.85 -10.75 2.53
C PHE A 7 -13.04 -9.94 3.06
N ASN A 8 -12.80 -8.75 3.61
CA ASN A 8 -13.86 -7.94 4.19
C ASN A 8 -14.91 -7.51 3.15
N PHE A 9 -14.47 -7.26 1.91
CA PHE A 9 -15.37 -6.96 0.80
C PHE A 9 -16.28 -8.15 0.49
N ILE A 10 -15.70 -9.33 0.33
CA ILE A 10 -16.46 -10.56 0.08
C ILE A 10 -17.39 -10.85 1.26
N GLU A 11 -16.97 -10.62 2.50
CA GLU A 11 -17.81 -10.76 3.71
C GLU A 11 -19.04 -9.85 3.63
N GLN A 12 -18.87 -8.57 3.26
CA GLN A 12 -19.98 -7.64 3.09
C GLN A 12 -20.94 -8.09 1.98
N GLN A 13 -20.43 -8.48 0.82
CA GLN A 13 -21.25 -8.92 -0.31
C GLN A 13 -21.96 -10.26 -0.04
N TYR A 14 -21.30 -11.18 0.66
CA TYR A 14 -21.85 -12.46 1.08
C TYR A 14 -23.03 -12.26 2.03
N HIS A 15 -22.89 -11.39 3.04
CA HIS A 15 -23.99 -11.07 3.95
C HIS A 15 -25.12 -10.28 3.29
N ALA A 16 -24.83 -9.53 2.23
CA ALA A 16 -25.84 -8.87 1.40
C ALA A 16 -26.56 -9.85 0.44
N GLY A 17 -26.14 -11.12 0.38
CA GLY A 17 -26.74 -12.15 -0.48
C GLY A 17 -26.32 -12.08 -1.95
N LYS A 18 -25.32 -11.26 -2.32
CA LYS A 18 -24.88 -11.07 -3.72
C LYS A 18 -24.41 -12.38 -4.38
N TYR A 19 -23.82 -13.28 -3.60
CA TYR A 19 -23.24 -14.54 -4.11
C TYR A 19 -24.19 -15.75 -4.01
N ASN A 20 -25.46 -15.53 -3.68
CA ASN A 20 -26.43 -16.63 -3.62
C ASN A 20 -26.79 -17.18 -5.02
N GLU A 21 -26.57 -16.38 -6.06
CA GLU A 21 -26.97 -16.68 -7.45
C GLU A 21 -25.79 -16.91 -8.40
N THR A 22 -24.55 -16.79 -7.92
CA THR A 22 -23.34 -16.97 -8.74
C THR A 22 -23.04 -18.45 -9.01
N LEU A 23 -22.41 -18.76 -10.14
CA LEU A 23 -22.00 -20.12 -10.50
C LEU A 23 -20.92 -20.64 -9.53
N GLU A 24 -20.09 -19.74 -9.00
CA GLU A 24 -19.09 -20.03 -8.00
C GLU A 24 -19.73 -20.25 -6.63
N LYS A 25 -19.45 -21.40 -6.02
CA LYS A 25 -19.88 -21.68 -4.65
C LYS A 25 -18.90 -21.02 -3.67
N ILE A 26 -19.34 -19.94 -3.06
CA ILE A 26 -18.58 -19.22 -2.03
C ILE A 26 -19.00 -19.72 -0.64
N GLN A 27 -18.03 -20.18 0.14
CA GLN A 27 -18.24 -20.71 1.49
C GLN A 27 -17.34 -19.97 2.48
N LEU A 28 -17.92 -19.51 3.59
CA LEU A 28 -17.15 -19.00 4.72
C LEU A 28 -16.70 -20.16 5.61
N ILE A 29 -15.40 -20.42 5.66
CA ILE A 29 -14.82 -21.39 6.58
C ILE A 29 -14.24 -20.63 7.77
N ALA A 30 -14.82 -20.85 8.96
CA ALA A 30 -14.40 -20.21 10.20
C ALA A 30 -14.15 -21.25 11.29
N ASN A 31 -12.92 -21.31 11.81
CA ASN A 31 -12.56 -22.05 13.01
C ASN A 31 -11.85 -21.11 14.02
N LYS A 32 -11.48 -21.62 15.20
CA LYS A 32 -10.87 -20.82 16.27
C LYS A 32 -9.57 -20.11 15.83
N GLU A 33 -8.86 -20.66 14.85
CA GLU A 33 -7.53 -20.20 14.43
C GLU A 33 -7.56 -19.38 13.13
N LYS A 34 -8.45 -19.74 12.20
CA LYS A 34 -8.46 -19.27 10.82
C LYS A 34 -9.89 -19.01 10.34
N SER A 35 -10.05 -17.90 9.63
CA SER A 35 -11.28 -17.55 8.93
C SER A 35 -10.90 -17.15 7.51
N TYR A 36 -11.49 -17.81 6.53
CA TYR A 36 -11.24 -17.59 5.11
C TYR A 36 -12.47 -17.91 4.27
N PHE A 37 -12.59 -17.26 3.11
CA PHE A 37 -13.55 -17.66 2.09
C PHE A 37 -12.92 -18.70 1.18
N LEU A 38 -13.67 -19.77 0.89
CA LEU A 38 -13.36 -20.76 -0.12
C LEU A 38 -14.30 -20.54 -1.29
N ILE A 39 -13.73 -20.27 -2.47
CA ILE A 39 -14.45 -20.07 -3.73
C ILE A 39 -14.17 -21.27 -4.62
N GLU A 40 -15.12 -22.18 -4.74
CA GLU A 40 -15.03 -23.32 -5.66
C GLU A 40 -15.10 -22.82 -7.10
N LEU A 41 -14.14 -23.25 -7.92
CA LEU A 41 -14.04 -22.86 -9.31
C LEU A 41 -14.56 -23.98 -10.23
N PRO A 42 -15.10 -23.65 -11.42
CA PRO A 42 -15.57 -24.65 -12.38
C PRO A 42 -14.44 -25.55 -12.88
N VAL A 43 -14.62 -26.87 -12.75
CA VAL A 43 -13.64 -27.84 -13.23
C VAL A 43 -13.83 -28.05 -14.73
N GLU A 44 -12.87 -27.53 -15.51
CA GLU A 44 -12.69 -27.89 -16.92
C GLU A 44 -11.69 -29.05 -17.02
N GLU A 45 -11.76 -29.86 -18.08
CA GLU A 45 -10.76 -30.90 -18.35
C GLU A 45 -9.39 -30.26 -18.60
N GLN A 46 -8.60 -30.13 -17.54
CA GLN A 46 -7.26 -29.57 -17.55
C GLN A 46 -6.24 -30.66 -17.26
N VAL A 47 -5.26 -30.76 -18.15
CA VAL A 47 -4.27 -31.83 -18.16
C VAL A 47 -2.87 -31.23 -18.17
N LEU A 48 -2.08 -31.55 -17.15
CA LEU A 48 -0.67 -31.15 -17.06
C LEU A 48 0.23 -32.32 -17.44
N LYS A 49 1.20 -32.07 -18.33
CA LYS A 49 2.11 -33.10 -18.82
C LYS A 49 3.48 -32.91 -18.19
N SER A 50 3.99 -33.96 -17.54
CA SER A 50 5.40 -34.07 -17.12
C SER A 50 6.07 -35.26 -17.79
N THR A 51 7.38 -35.39 -17.58
CA THR A 51 8.15 -36.58 -17.98
C THR A 51 7.61 -37.87 -17.35
N ASP A 52 7.06 -37.74 -16.14
CA ASP A 52 6.59 -38.85 -15.31
C ASP A 52 5.10 -39.15 -15.52
N GLY A 53 4.47 -38.56 -16.53
CA GLY A 53 3.11 -38.84 -16.94
C GLY A 53 2.19 -37.63 -16.92
N VAL A 54 0.91 -37.91 -16.76
CA VAL A 54 -0.17 -36.95 -16.99
C VAL A 54 -0.95 -36.75 -15.70
N PHE A 55 -1.09 -35.49 -15.29
CA PHE A 55 -1.89 -35.08 -14.13
C PHE A 55 -3.20 -34.48 -14.62
N THR A 56 -4.32 -34.96 -14.10
CA THR A 56 -5.65 -34.42 -14.40
C THR A 56 -6.15 -33.61 -13.23
N LEU A 57 -6.64 -32.40 -13.47
CA LEU A 57 -7.25 -31.57 -12.44
C LEU A 57 -8.60 -32.16 -12.02
N SER A 58 -8.77 -32.50 -10.74
CA SER A 58 -10.01 -33.08 -10.22
C SER A 58 -10.89 -32.05 -9.51
N SER A 59 -10.30 -31.06 -8.86
CA SER A 59 -11.00 -29.92 -8.26
C SER A 59 -10.04 -28.78 -7.98
N HIS A 60 -10.56 -27.57 -7.86
CA HIS A 60 -9.77 -26.41 -7.46
C HIS A 60 -10.62 -25.32 -6.83
N HIS A 61 -9.96 -24.44 -6.07
CA HIS A 61 -10.62 -23.33 -5.41
C HIS A 61 -9.65 -22.18 -5.14
N ILE A 62 -10.21 -21.02 -4.84
CA ILE A 62 -9.48 -19.87 -4.30
C ILE A 62 -9.77 -19.77 -2.81
N SER A 63 -8.74 -19.51 -2.01
CA SER A 63 -8.85 -19.29 -0.58
C SER A 63 -8.37 -17.88 -0.23
N ILE A 64 -9.24 -17.08 0.39
CA ILE A 64 -8.98 -15.68 0.76
C ILE A 64 -9.05 -15.54 2.27
N HIS A 65 -7.93 -15.26 2.93
CA HIS A 65 -7.83 -15.28 4.41
C HIS A 65 -8.17 -13.94 5.05
N LYS A 66 -8.86 -13.94 6.19
CA LYS A 66 -9.21 -12.72 6.94
C LYS A 66 -8.00 -11.92 7.42
N LYS A 67 -6.93 -12.63 7.83
CA LYS A 67 -5.68 -12.04 8.33
C LYS A 67 -4.58 -12.26 7.31
N MET A 68 -3.84 -11.20 6.99
CA MET A 68 -2.64 -11.27 6.16
C MET A 68 -1.37 -11.14 7.00
N ASN A 69 -0.32 -11.79 6.54
CA ASN A 69 1.04 -11.51 6.95
C ASN A 69 1.95 -11.54 5.72
N ASN A 70 2.30 -10.35 5.25
CA ASN A 70 3.14 -10.16 4.06
C ASN A 70 4.58 -10.66 4.25
N SER A 71 5.01 -11.02 5.48
CA SER A 71 6.33 -11.62 5.72
C SER A 71 6.38 -13.12 5.42
N THR A 72 5.25 -13.76 5.15
CA THR A 72 5.16 -15.21 4.91
C THR A 72 4.24 -15.48 3.73
N ALA A 73 4.73 -16.20 2.71
CA ALA A 73 3.95 -16.57 1.52
C ALA A 73 2.59 -17.21 1.87
N VAL A 74 2.56 -18.02 2.94
CA VAL A 74 1.37 -18.74 3.44
C VAL A 74 0.24 -17.81 3.90
N LEU A 75 0.54 -16.54 4.18
CA LEU A 75 -0.42 -15.54 4.66
C LEU A 75 -0.55 -14.37 3.67
N SER A 76 -0.43 -14.69 2.38
CA SER A 76 -0.71 -13.81 1.26
C SER A 76 -2.19 -13.36 1.22
N GLU A 77 -2.56 -12.47 0.29
CA GLU A 77 -3.94 -11.96 0.20
C GLU A 77 -4.92 -13.08 -0.16
N TYR A 78 -4.52 -13.95 -1.07
CA TYR A 78 -5.25 -15.14 -1.46
C TYR A 78 -4.29 -16.21 -2.00
N HIS A 79 -4.78 -17.44 -2.14
CA HIS A 79 -4.07 -18.51 -2.84
C HIS A 79 -5.03 -19.38 -3.66
N TYR A 80 -4.51 -19.94 -4.73
CA TYR A 80 -5.15 -20.95 -5.54
C TYR A 80 -4.73 -22.34 -5.06
N THR A 81 -5.69 -23.22 -4.88
CA THR A 81 -5.45 -24.64 -4.59
C THR A 81 -6.01 -25.49 -5.72
N GLY A 82 -5.18 -26.34 -6.32
CA GLY A 82 -5.61 -27.36 -7.28
C GLY A 82 -5.36 -28.76 -6.72
N PHE A 83 -6.34 -29.65 -6.81
CA PHE A 83 -6.19 -31.07 -6.57
C PHE A 83 -6.04 -31.79 -7.91
N LEU A 84 -4.94 -32.53 -8.05
CA LEU A 84 -4.64 -33.26 -9.27
C LEU A 84 -4.58 -34.76 -9.00
N GLU A 85 -4.89 -35.56 -10.00
CA GLU A 85 -4.83 -37.01 -9.92
C GLU A 85 -3.91 -37.58 -10.99
N ARG A 86 -3.09 -38.55 -10.60
CA ARG A 86 -2.25 -39.35 -11.51
C ARG A 86 -2.19 -40.78 -11.01
N ALA A 87 -2.57 -41.74 -11.85
CA ALA A 87 -2.56 -43.18 -11.53
C ALA A 87 -3.27 -43.52 -10.19
N GLY A 88 -4.38 -42.84 -9.89
CA GLY A 88 -5.15 -43.02 -8.66
C GLY A 88 -4.54 -42.35 -7.41
N VAL A 89 -3.40 -41.67 -7.55
CA VAL A 89 -2.76 -40.91 -6.47
C VAL A 89 -3.17 -39.45 -6.56
N LYS A 90 -3.51 -38.84 -5.42
CA LYS A 90 -3.88 -37.43 -5.30
C LYS A 90 -2.68 -36.56 -5.00
N TYR A 91 -2.67 -35.40 -5.63
CA TYR A 91 -1.69 -34.35 -5.48
C TYR A 91 -2.40 -33.04 -5.18
N ARG A 92 -1.70 -32.13 -4.52
CA ARG A 92 -2.19 -30.81 -4.15
C ARG A 92 -1.18 -29.75 -4.53
N LEU A 93 -1.65 -28.80 -5.32
CA LEU A 93 -0.93 -27.61 -5.74
C LEU A 93 -1.45 -26.42 -4.94
N HIS A 94 -0.54 -25.64 -4.34
CA HIS A 94 -0.83 -24.31 -3.79
C HIS A 94 -0.02 -23.25 -4.54
N VAL A 95 -0.68 -22.19 -4.98
CA VAL A 95 -0.03 -21.01 -5.57
C VAL A 95 -0.52 -19.77 -4.82
N TYR A 96 0.39 -19.08 -4.14
CA TYR A 96 0.06 -17.92 -3.31
C TYR A 96 0.21 -16.62 -4.10
N PHE A 97 -0.67 -15.66 -3.84
CA PHE A 97 -0.69 -14.35 -4.51
C PHE A 97 -0.63 -13.21 -3.49
N ASP A 98 0.31 -12.29 -3.68
CA ASP A 98 0.41 -11.09 -2.86
C ASP A 98 -0.64 -10.01 -3.21
N THR A 99 -0.59 -8.87 -2.51
CA THR A 99 -1.55 -7.76 -2.75
C THR A 99 -1.40 -7.09 -4.12
N SER A 100 -0.36 -7.41 -4.88
CA SER A 100 -0.09 -6.92 -6.24
C SER A 100 -0.27 -8.02 -7.29
N ASP A 101 -0.92 -9.13 -6.92
CA ASP A 101 -1.15 -10.30 -7.78
C ASP A 101 0.13 -10.98 -8.26
N ARG A 102 1.24 -10.78 -7.54
CA ARG A 102 2.49 -11.51 -7.82
C ARG A 102 2.40 -12.91 -7.22
N MET A 103 2.74 -13.90 -8.03
CA MET A 103 2.76 -15.30 -7.66
C MET A 103 4.04 -15.65 -6.92
N TRP A 104 3.90 -16.38 -5.82
CA TRP A 104 5.01 -17.10 -5.19
C TRP A 104 5.30 -18.41 -5.91
N GLU A 105 6.41 -19.07 -5.55
CA GLU A 105 6.70 -20.39 -6.11
C GLU A 105 5.61 -21.42 -5.74
N PRO A 106 5.14 -22.22 -6.72
CA PRO A 106 4.19 -23.29 -6.48
C PRO A 106 4.65 -24.28 -5.41
N GLN A 107 3.76 -24.62 -4.49
CA GLN A 107 3.98 -25.71 -3.54
C GLN A 107 3.17 -26.92 -4.00
N PHE A 108 3.88 -27.95 -4.47
CA PHE A 108 3.26 -29.18 -4.93
C PHE A 108 3.50 -30.31 -3.92
N SER A 109 2.45 -31.06 -3.61
CA SER A 109 2.46 -32.09 -2.57
C SER A 109 1.71 -33.33 -3.01
N ILE A 110 2.11 -34.48 -2.49
CA ILE A 110 1.48 -35.78 -2.72
C ILE A 110 0.76 -36.25 -1.45
N GLU A 111 -0.38 -36.91 -1.61
CA GLU A 111 -1.11 -37.51 -0.49
C GLU A 111 -0.22 -38.57 0.20
N SER A 112 -0.02 -38.43 1.51
CA SER A 112 0.84 -39.32 2.29
C SER A 112 0.26 -39.58 3.68
N LYS A 113 0.06 -40.85 4.01
CA LYS A 113 -0.42 -41.31 5.32
C LYS A 113 0.62 -41.15 6.44
N ASP A 114 1.88 -40.93 6.08
CA ASP A 114 3.00 -40.88 7.01
C ASP A 114 3.23 -39.49 7.61
N THR A 115 2.45 -38.49 7.17
CA THR A 115 2.56 -37.10 7.65
C THR A 115 1.34 -36.72 8.47
N GLU A 116 1.51 -35.91 9.52
CA GLU A 116 0.40 -35.41 10.34
C GLU A 116 -0.64 -34.62 9.52
N THR A 117 -0.20 -33.97 8.43
CA THR A 117 -1.09 -33.18 7.57
C THR A 117 -1.79 -34.01 6.49
N GLY A 118 -1.37 -35.26 6.26
CA GLY A 118 -1.82 -36.09 5.14
C GLY A 118 -1.16 -35.76 3.79
N TRP A 119 -0.18 -34.84 3.76
CA TRP A 119 0.49 -34.38 2.55
C TRP A 119 2.00 -34.26 2.74
N ALA A 120 2.78 -34.80 1.80
CA ALA A 120 4.23 -34.67 1.74
C ALA A 120 4.63 -33.78 0.56
N ASN A 121 5.69 -32.96 0.72
CA ASN A 121 6.20 -32.12 -0.35
C ASN A 121 6.69 -32.99 -1.52
N PHE A 122 6.32 -32.63 -2.75
CA PHE A 122 6.67 -33.34 -3.98
C PHE A 122 7.11 -32.32 -5.03
N PRO A 123 8.38 -31.88 -5.01
CA PRO A 123 8.86 -30.83 -5.90
C PRO A 123 8.85 -31.31 -7.36
N MET A 124 8.27 -30.50 -8.26
CA MET A 124 8.19 -30.74 -9.70
C MET A 124 8.53 -29.44 -10.44
N PRO A 125 9.81 -29.01 -10.41
CA PRO A 125 10.22 -27.70 -10.95
C PRO A 125 9.87 -27.55 -12.44
N GLU A 126 9.92 -28.63 -13.22
CA GLU A 126 9.57 -28.65 -14.64
C GLU A 126 8.09 -28.29 -14.92
N LEU A 127 7.22 -28.45 -13.91
CA LEU A 127 5.81 -28.07 -14.01
C LEU A 127 5.53 -26.66 -13.48
N ASN A 128 6.50 -25.94 -12.92
CA ASN A 128 6.27 -24.65 -12.26
C ASN A 128 5.58 -23.62 -13.18
N GLN A 129 5.97 -23.55 -14.45
CA GLN A 129 5.31 -22.66 -15.42
C GLN A 129 3.86 -23.08 -15.69
N GLN A 130 3.61 -24.38 -15.88
CA GLN A 130 2.26 -24.91 -16.08
C GLN A 130 1.38 -24.69 -14.85
N PHE A 131 1.92 -24.85 -13.64
CA PHE A 131 1.22 -24.57 -12.39
C PHE A 131 0.85 -23.09 -12.24
N LYS A 132 1.80 -22.18 -12.52
CA LYS A 132 1.55 -20.72 -12.52
C LYS A 132 0.50 -20.35 -13.55
N GLN A 133 0.58 -20.92 -14.76
CA GLN A 133 -0.41 -20.68 -15.81
C GLN A 133 -1.80 -21.19 -15.41
N LEU A 134 -1.90 -22.39 -14.86
CA LEU A 134 -3.17 -22.95 -14.37
C LEU A 134 -3.80 -22.05 -13.31
N ALA A 135 -3.03 -21.66 -12.30
CA ALA A 135 -3.50 -20.78 -11.23
C ALA A 135 -3.94 -19.41 -11.79
N ARG A 136 -3.19 -18.84 -12.72
CA ARG A 136 -3.51 -17.56 -13.37
C ARG A 136 -4.81 -17.64 -14.18
N THR A 137 -4.94 -18.65 -15.04
CA THR A 137 -6.12 -18.83 -15.90
C THR A 137 -7.41 -18.89 -15.10
N HIS A 138 -7.41 -19.60 -13.96
CA HIS A 138 -8.63 -19.82 -13.20
C HIS A 138 -8.85 -18.82 -12.05
N ALA A 139 -7.79 -18.35 -11.39
CA ALA A 139 -7.97 -17.43 -10.25
C ALA A 139 -8.09 -15.96 -10.68
N PHE A 140 -7.37 -15.51 -11.71
CA PHE A 140 -7.32 -14.09 -12.06
C PHE A 140 -8.65 -13.51 -12.52
N PRO A 141 -9.47 -14.18 -13.35
CA PRO A 141 -10.73 -13.59 -13.81
C PRO A 141 -11.64 -13.18 -12.64
N PHE A 142 -11.84 -14.10 -11.69
CA PHE A 142 -12.62 -13.85 -10.48
C PHE A 142 -11.98 -12.75 -9.62
N ILE A 143 -10.69 -12.88 -9.29
CA ILE A 143 -10.02 -11.93 -8.39
C ILE A 143 -9.98 -10.52 -8.99
N LYS A 144 -9.74 -10.40 -10.30
CA LYS A 144 -9.75 -9.12 -11.02
C LYS A 144 -11.12 -8.46 -10.91
N GLN A 145 -12.19 -9.19 -11.20
CA GLN A 145 -13.55 -8.68 -11.07
C GLN A 145 -13.84 -8.21 -9.65
N VAL A 146 -13.56 -9.03 -8.63
CA VAL A 146 -13.81 -8.65 -7.23
C VAL A 146 -12.98 -7.42 -6.81
N LYS A 147 -11.74 -7.29 -7.31
CA LYS A 147 -10.90 -6.11 -7.05
C LYS A 147 -11.43 -4.85 -7.74
N GLU A 148 -11.96 -4.96 -8.94
CA GLU A 148 -12.62 -3.85 -9.66
C GLU A 148 -13.88 -3.40 -8.89
N GLU A 149 -14.75 -4.34 -8.51
CA GLU A 149 -15.95 -4.03 -7.71
C GLU A 149 -15.60 -3.43 -6.34
N LEU A 150 -14.55 -3.92 -5.69
CA LEU A 150 -14.04 -3.34 -4.44
C LEU A 150 -13.59 -1.89 -4.66
N LYS A 151 -12.86 -1.61 -5.74
CA LYS A 151 -12.43 -0.24 -6.07
C LYS A 151 -13.63 0.68 -6.25
N GLU A 152 -14.58 0.28 -7.10
CA GLU A 152 -15.81 1.03 -7.35
C GLU A 152 -16.59 1.28 -6.06
N ARG A 153 -16.73 0.26 -5.21
CA ARG A 153 -17.45 0.40 -3.94
C ARG A 153 -16.75 1.35 -2.97
N VAL A 154 -15.41 1.30 -2.90
CA VAL A 154 -14.63 2.24 -2.07
C VAL A 154 -14.79 3.67 -2.58
N ASP A 155 -14.73 3.88 -3.89
CA ASP A 155 -14.87 5.21 -4.49
C ASP A 155 -16.30 5.76 -4.29
N GLN A 156 -17.32 4.91 -4.44
CA GLN A 156 -18.71 5.25 -4.12
C GLN A 156 -18.86 5.65 -2.64
N LEU A 157 -18.37 4.83 -1.70
CA LEU A 157 -18.45 5.12 -0.26
C LEU A 157 -17.70 6.40 0.11
N ARG A 158 -16.60 6.71 -0.56
CA ARG A 158 -15.87 7.98 -0.37
C ARG A 158 -16.67 9.18 -0.86
N ALA A 159 -17.31 9.07 -2.03
CA ALA A 159 -18.18 10.11 -2.55
C ALA A 159 -19.40 10.35 -1.64
N GLU A 160 -20.06 9.26 -1.21
CA GLU A 160 -21.17 9.32 -0.25
C GLU A 160 -20.73 9.95 1.07
N HIS A 161 -19.56 9.57 1.59
CA HIS A 161 -19.00 10.16 2.81
C HIS A 161 -18.79 11.66 2.64
N ALA A 162 -18.15 12.11 1.55
CA ALA A 162 -17.91 13.52 1.30
C ALA A 162 -19.22 14.33 1.18
N GLN A 163 -20.24 13.76 0.53
CA GLN A 163 -21.56 14.40 0.41
C GLN A 163 -22.27 14.50 1.76
N ARG A 164 -22.30 13.40 2.53
CA ARG A 164 -22.92 13.35 3.86
C ARG A 164 -22.20 14.28 4.83
N ASP A 165 -20.88 14.37 4.72
CA ASP A 165 -20.08 15.28 5.54
C ASP A 165 -20.40 16.75 5.26
N LYS A 166 -20.51 17.12 3.98
CA LYS A 166 -20.95 18.46 3.57
C LYS A 166 -22.34 18.79 4.14
N LEU A 167 -23.30 17.88 4.00
CA LEU A 167 -24.65 18.06 4.55
C LEU A 167 -24.63 18.25 6.07
N ALA A 168 -23.87 17.43 6.79
CA ALA A 168 -23.73 17.56 8.23
C ALA A 168 -23.09 18.90 8.63
N SER A 169 -22.12 19.38 7.85
CA SER A 169 -21.52 20.71 8.04
C SER A 169 -22.55 21.82 7.88
N ASP A 170 -23.33 21.80 6.79
CA ASP A 170 -24.38 22.78 6.51
C ASP A 170 -25.46 22.80 7.61
N LEU A 171 -25.90 21.62 8.07
CA LEU A 171 -26.87 21.49 9.18
C LEU A 171 -26.29 21.99 10.50
N SER A 172 -25.01 21.71 10.78
CA SER A 172 -24.35 22.15 12.01
C SER A 172 -24.26 23.67 12.14
N ALA A 173 -24.19 24.37 11.00
CA ALA A 173 -24.20 25.83 10.94
C ALA A 173 -25.59 26.41 11.28
N GLN A 174 -26.66 25.65 11.01
CA GLN A 174 -28.04 26.05 11.34
C GLN A 174 -28.38 25.71 12.80
N SER A 175 -28.20 24.45 13.19
CA SER A 175 -28.45 23.96 14.55
C SER A 175 -27.61 22.74 14.88
N LEU A 176 -26.84 22.82 15.96
CA LEU A 176 -26.08 21.68 16.50
C LEU A 176 -26.95 20.67 17.26
N VAL A 177 -28.22 20.97 17.52
CA VAL A 177 -29.14 20.10 18.27
C VAL A 177 -30.45 20.03 17.50
N SER A 178 -30.47 19.19 16.47
CA SER A 178 -31.65 18.87 15.67
C SER A 178 -31.68 17.38 15.31
N GLU A 179 -32.84 16.86 14.95
CA GLU A 179 -32.97 15.47 14.51
C GLU A 179 -32.29 15.26 13.16
N GLU A 180 -32.40 16.23 12.25
CA GLU A 180 -31.77 16.19 10.92
C GLU A 180 -30.25 16.10 11.03
N TYR A 181 -29.64 16.86 11.95
CA TYR A 181 -28.20 16.78 12.19
C TYR A 181 -27.79 15.44 12.81
N LYS A 182 -28.61 14.88 13.71
CA LYS A 182 -28.39 13.54 14.28
C LYS A 182 -28.42 12.47 13.20
N GLU A 183 -29.39 12.54 12.28
CA GLU A 183 -29.54 11.64 11.15
C GLU A 183 -28.37 11.76 10.17
N ALA A 184 -27.92 12.98 9.87
CA ALA A 184 -26.74 13.20 9.03
C ALA A 184 -25.47 12.58 9.65
N LEU A 185 -25.26 12.73 10.96
CA LEU A 185 -24.15 12.07 11.66
C LEU A 185 -24.28 10.55 11.68
N ALA A 186 -25.50 10.01 11.82
CA ALA A 186 -25.74 8.57 11.75
C ALA A 186 -25.42 8.02 10.36
N ALA A 187 -25.76 8.75 9.29
CA ALA A 187 -25.43 8.35 7.93
C ALA A 187 -23.90 8.39 7.67
N ILE A 188 -23.18 9.38 8.21
CA ILE A 188 -21.70 9.40 8.16
C ILE A 188 -21.12 8.19 8.89
N GLU A 189 -21.60 7.91 10.11
CA GLU A 189 -21.18 6.77 10.92
C GLU A 189 -21.36 5.45 10.15
N GLU A 190 -22.53 5.23 9.56
CA GLU A 190 -22.83 4.05 8.74
C GLU A 190 -21.86 3.93 7.55
N THR A 191 -21.63 5.03 6.83
CA THR A 191 -20.68 5.07 5.71
C THR A 191 -19.27 4.69 6.15
N LEU A 192 -18.82 5.24 7.27
CA LEU A 192 -17.49 4.97 7.82
C LEU A 192 -17.35 3.51 8.28
N VAL A 193 -18.38 2.95 8.91
CA VAL A 193 -18.40 1.53 9.30
C VAL A 193 -18.24 0.61 8.08
N LEU A 194 -18.87 0.94 6.96
CA LEU A 194 -18.73 0.19 5.72
C LEU A 194 -17.37 0.42 5.02
N LEU A 195 -16.87 1.66 5.04
CA LEU A 195 -15.64 2.07 4.35
C LEU A 195 -14.37 1.60 5.07
N LEU A 196 -14.31 1.68 6.40
CA LEU A 196 -13.13 1.35 7.20
C LEU A 196 -12.52 -0.04 6.95
N PRO A 197 -13.29 -1.14 6.85
CA PRO A 197 -12.71 -2.44 6.57
C PRO A 197 -12.23 -2.58 5.11
N LEU A 198 -12.65 -1.68 4.23
CA LEU A 198 -12.35 -1.70 2.79
C LEU A 198 -11.28 -0.69 2.37
N ASP A 199 -10.95 0.31 3.20
CA ASP A 199 -9.96 1.34 2.87
C ASP A 199 -8.63 1.12 3.62
N LYS A 200 -7.52 1.50 2.97
CA LYS A 200 -6.20 1.57 3.62
C LYS A 200 -6.11 2.76 4.58
N GLN A 201 -6.91 3.81 4.34
CA GLN A 201 -6.96 4.99 5.20
C GLN A 201 -7.55 4.65 6.57
N LYS A 202 -6.77 4.83 7.63
CA LYS A 202 -7.23 4.63 9.00
C LYS A 202 -8.08 5.82 9.45
N ARG A 203 -9.37 5.84 9.08
CA ARG A 203 -10.35 6.85 9.52
C ARG A 203 -11.02 6.51 10.86
N ILE A 204 -10.42 5.61 11.64
CA ILE A 204 -11.03 5.14 12.89
C ILE A 204 -11.31 6.30 13.85
N ASN A 205 -10.39 7.27 13.94
CA ASN A 205 -10.57 8.44 14.81
C ASN A 205 -11.71 9.36 14.35
N GLU A 206 -11.98 9.44 13.05
CA GLU A 206 -13.14 10.16 12.55
C GLU A 206 -14.44 9.47 12.98
N LEU A 207 -14.55 8.15 12.78
CA LEU A 207 -15.71 7.37 13.23
C LEU A 207 -15.97 7.61 14.73
N ARG A 208 -14.92 7.54 15.56
CA ARG A 208 -15.00 7.78 17.01
C ARG A 208 -15.59 9.14 17.36
N LEU A 209 -15.12 10.18 16.67
CA LEU A 209 -15.58 11.54 16.89
C LEU A 209 -17.06 11.69 16.50
N ILE A 210 -17.46 11.12 15.36
CA ILE A 210 -18.85 11.13 14.87
C ILE A 210 -19.78 10.40 15.82
N SER A 211 -19.45 9.17 16.21
CA SER A 211 -20.24 8.39 17.17
C SER A 211 -20.42 9.16 18.49
N LYS A 212 -19.37 9.85 18.96
CA LYS A 212 -19.46 10.66 20.17
C LYS A 212 -20.36 11.89 19.99
N MET A 213 -20.26 12.58 18.87
CA MET A 213 -21.12 13.73 18.55
C MET A 213 -22.59 13.33 18.50
N LYS A 214 -22.91 12.23 17.78
CA LYS A 214 -24.25 11.65 17.70
C LYS A 214 -24.82 11.32 19.07
N SER A 215 -24.06 10.62 19.92
CA SER A 215 -24.50 10.25 21.28
C SER A 215 -24.80 11.47 22.15
N VAL A 216 -24.01 12.55 22.04
CA VAL A 216 -24.25 13.80 22.80
C VAL A 216 -25.53 14.50 22.33
N ILE A 217 -25.84 14.45 21.03
CA ILE A 217 -27.06 15.05 20.47
C ILE A 217 -28.29 14.26 20.90
N GLU A 218 -28.24 12.93 20.82
CA GLU A 218 -29.31 12.03 21.26
C GLU A 218 -29.67 12.24 22.73
N GLU A 219 -28.68 12.36 23.61
CA GLU A 219 -28.90 12.66 25.04
C GLU A 219 -29.58 14.04 25.25
N ARG A 220 -29.31 15.02 24.38
CA ARG A 220 -29.93 16.36 24.48
C ARG A 220 -31.36 16.38 23.96
N LEU A 221 -31.62 15.67 22.86
CA LEU A 221 -32.95 15.57 22.26
C LEU A 221 -33.91 14.84 23.21
N THR A 222 -33.48 13.71 23.79
CA THR A 222 -34.26 12.96 24.79
C THR A 222 -34.59 13.80 26.03
N LYS A 223 -33.62 14.58 26.56
CA LYS A 223 -33.87 15.51 27.68
C LYS A 223 -34.85 16.63 27.32
N LYS A 224 -34.82 17.14 26.09
CA LYS A 224 -35.74 18.20 25.63
C LYS A 224 -37.17 17.68 25.57
N VAL A 225 -37.38 16.46 25.09
CA VAL A 225 -38.71 15.80 25.05
C VAL A 225 -39.23 15.54 26.47
N ALA A 226 -38.38 15.01 27.36
CA ALA A 226 -38.77 14.78 28.76
C ALA A 226 -39.17 16.07 29.48
N ALA A 227 -38.42 17.16 29.27
CA ALA A 227 -38.74 18.46 29.86
C ALA A 227 -40.04 19.08 29.33
N GLN A 228 -40.46 18.75 28.11
CA GLN A 228 -41.74 19.20 27.54
C GLN A 228 -42.92 18.37 28.07
N ALA A 229 -42.72 17.07 28.30
CA ALA A 229 -43.74 16.18 28.87
C ALA A 229 -44.04 16.47 30.36
N GLU A 230 -43.09 17.03 31.11
CA GLU A 230 -43.26 17.39 32.53
C GLU A 230 -43.83 18.82 32.76
N SER A 231 -44.27 19.50 31.70
CA SER A 231 -44.98 20.78 31.82
C SER A 231 -46.32 20.56 32.52
N PRO A 232 -46.62 21.21 33.66
CA PRO A 232 -47.94 21.09 34.29
C PRO A 232 -49.03 21.56 33.32
N PRO A 233 -50.20 20.89 33.25
CA PRO A 233 -51.32 21.40 32.48
C PRO A 233 -51.69 22.78 33.04
N LEU A 234 -51.83 23.77 32.14
CA LEU A 234 -52.32 25.09 32.52
C LEU A 234 -53.67 24.92 33.24
N PRO A 235 -53.89 25.60 34.38
CA PRO A 235 -55.22 25.63 34.98
C PRO A 235 -56.17 26.29 33.98
N GLU A 236 -57.23 25.58 33.61
CA GLU A 236 -58.34 26.14 32.85
C GLU A 236 -58.90 27.34 33.63
N GLU A 237 -58.84 28.53 33.02
CA GLU A 237 -59.51 29.72 33.52
C GLU A 237 -61.02 29.52 33.42
N THR A 238 -61.63 28.97 34.47
CA THR A 238 -63.07 29.06 34.69
C THR A 238 -63.39 30.51 35.06
N LYS A 239 -63.90 31.26 34.08
CA LYS A 239 -64.59 32.53 34.33
C LYS A 239 -65.86 32.27 35.13
N THR A 240 -65.85 32.64 36.40
CA THR A 240 -67.06 32.91 37.18
C THR A 240 -66.83 34.18 37.98
N GLU A 241 -67.51 35.24 37.57
CA GLU A 241 -67.87 36.38 38.41
C GLU A 241 -68.62 35.84 39.64
N THR A 242 -68.31 36.32 40.85
CA THR A 242 -69.20 37.10 41.74
C THR A 242 -68.53 37.27 43.12
N ASP A 243 -68.79 38.45 43.68
CA ASP A 243 -68.38 39.13 44.91
C ASP A 243 -68.07 38.39 46.23
N ALA A 244 -67.27 39.15 47.02
CA ALA A 244 -67.36 39.42 48.46
C ALA A 244 -66.22 38.90 49.36
N ASP A 245 -65.53 39.87 49.95
CA ASP A 245 -64.86 39.93 51.27
C ASP A 245 -64.36 38.62 51.92
N GLU A 246 -63.04 38.54 52.12
CA GLU A 246 -62.45 38.62 53.48
C GLU A 246 -60.91 38.69 53.41
N GLU A 247 -60.36 39.64 54.18
CA GLU A 247 -58.94 39.88 54.38
C GLU A 247 -58.24 38.72 55.10
N ILE A 248 -57.20 38.13 54.50
CA ILE A 248 -56.10 37.50 55.26
C ILE A 248 -54.75 37.79 54.57
N PRO A 249 -53.78 38.44 55.24
CA PRO A 249 -52.46 38.68 54.68
C PRO A 249 -51.58 37.44 54.87
N VAL A 250 -51.60 36.51 53.93
CA VAL A 250 -50.62 35.42 53.88
C VAL A 250 -49.34 35.93 53.22
N THR A 251 -48.32 36.14 54.06
CA THR A 251 -46.95 36.49 53.67
C THR A 251 -46.32 35.32 52.91
N VAL A 252 -46.41 35.35 51.58
CA VAL A 252 -45.71 34.39 50.71
C VAL A 252 -44.23 34.76 50.68
N ALA A 253 -43.43 34.04 51.47
CA ALA A 253 -41.97 34.13 51.40
C ALA A 253 -41.48 33.79 49.99
N PRO A 254 -40.55 34.57 49.40
CA PRO A 254 -40.02 34.27 48.09
C PRO A 254 -39.19 32.98 48.16
N VAL A 255 -39.75 31.88 47.65
CA VAL A 255 -39.04 30.63 47.43
C VAL A 255 -37.92 30.90 46.42
N ARG A 256 -36.75 31.30 46.93
CA ARG A 256 -35.50 31.38 46.18
C ARG A 256 -35.17 29.97 45.70
N LYS A 257 -35.64 29.60 44.52
CA LYS A 257 -35.18 28.44 43.74
C LYS A 257 -33.68 28.61 43.52
N ARG A 258 -32.88 28.07 44.45
CA ARG A 258 -31.43 27.94 44.31
C ARG A 258 -31.19 27.02 43.10
N ARG A 259 -31.01 27.62 41.92
CA ARG A 259 -30.51 26.92 40.73
C ARG A 259 -29.17 26.31 41.13
N ALA A 260 -29.13 24.99 41.31
CA ALA A 260 -27.89 24.27 41.53
C ALA A 260 -26.99 24.53 40.33
N ARG A 261 -25.94 25.35 40.50
CA ARG A 261 -24.91 25.55 39.48
C ARG A 261 -24.23 24.21 39.27
N VAL A 262 -24.54 23.56 38.13
CA VAL A 262 -23.84 22.35 37.69
C VAL A 262 -22.36 22.68 37.61
N LYS A 263 -21.57 22.11 38.53
CA LYS A 263 -20.14 22.39 38.66
C LYS A 263 -19.44 21.69 37.49
N CYS A 264 -19.09 22.46 36.44
CA CYS A 264 -18.25 22.00 35.33
C CYS A 264 -17.01 21.29 35.89
N SER A 265 -16.77 20.06 35.45
CA SER A 265 -15.70 19.24 36.03
C SER A 265 -14.33 19.82 35.67
N ARG A 266 -13.31 19.61 36.51
CA ARG A 266 -11.93 20.05 36.22
C ARG A 266 -11.41 19.45 34.90
N GLU A 267 -11.86 18.24 34.57
CA GLU A 267 -11.49 17.53 33.35
C GLU A 267 -12.12 18.16 32.11
N GLU A 268 -13.39 18.56 32.18
CA GLU A 268 -14.10 19.24 31.09
C GLU A 268 -13.47 20.61 30.79
N LYS A 269 -13.09 21.38 31.82
CA LYS A 269 -12.37 22.64 31.64
C LYS A 269 -11.03 22.44 30.95
N ARG A 270 -10.27 21.43 31.36
CA ARG A 270 -8.98 21.07 30.73
C ARG A 270 -9.15 20.66 29.28
N PHE A 271 -10.19 19.89 28.97
CA PHE A 271 -10.53 19.48 27.61
C PHE A 271 -10.87 20.69 26.73
N ASN A 272 -11.77 21.56 27.19
CA ASN A 272 -12.17 22.75 26.45
C ASN A 272 -11.00 23.71 26.23
N GLN A 273 -10.18 23.94 27.26
CA GLN A 273 -8.97 24.74 27.15
C GLN A 273 -8.02 24.17 26.09
N LYS A 274 -7.87 22.84 26.03
CA LYS A 274 -7.00 22.22 25.03
C LYS A 274 -7.52 22.39 23.60
N ILE A 275 -8.83 22.35 23.40
CA ILE A 275 -9.43 22.63 22.08
C ILE A 275 -9.15 24.08 21.67
N ASP A 276 -9.23 25.02 22.60
CA ASP A 276 -8.92 26.42 22.32
C ASP A 276 -7.42 26.61 22.04
N ASP A 277 -6.53 25.93 22.77
CA ASP A 277 -5.09 25.88 22.46
C ASP A 277 -4.85 25.32 21.05
N PHE A 278 -5.55 24.24 20.66
CA PHE A 278 -5.42 23.64 19.34
C PHE A 278 -5.91 24.57 18.25
N LYS A 279 -6.99 25.32 18.49
CA LYS A 279 -7.48 26.31 17.55
C LYS A 279 -6.41 27.38 17.31
N ILE A 280 -5.84 27.95 18.37
CA ILE A 280 -4.80 28.97 18.27
C ILE A 280 -3.58 28.44 17.51
N GLN A 281 -3.13 27.21 17.81
CA GLN A 281 -2.00 26.58 17.12
C GLN A 281 -2.31 26.30 15.65
N ALA A 282 -3.51 25.81 15.34
CA ALA A 282 -3.92 25.54 13.96
C ALA A 282 -4.03 26.83 13.16
N ASP A 283 -4.69 27.86 13.70
CA ASP A 283 -4.83 29.17 13.05
C ASP A 283 -3.44 29.81 12.80
N PHE A 284 -2.52 29.69 13.76
CA PHE A 284 -1.13 30.11 13.59
C PHE A 284 -0.42 29.37 12.45
N LEU A 285 -0.43 28.03 12.46
CA LEU A 285 0.21 27.23 11.40
C LEU A 285 -0.39 27.54 10.03
N ILE A 286 -1.72 27.62 9.92
CA ILE A 286 -2.41 27.96 8.67
C ILE A 286 -2.01 29.35 8.17
N SER A 287 -1.81 30.31 9.08
CA SER A 287 -1.36 31.66 8.71
C SER A 287 0.06 31.70 8.12
N LEU A 288 0.92 30.74 8.49
CA LEU A 288 2.27 30.59 7.91
C LEU A 288 2.25 30.04 6.48
N LYS A 289 1.11 29.50 6.02
CA LYS A 289 0.91 28.91 4.69
C LYS A 289 1.95 27.82 4.35
N LEU A 290 3.06 28.22 3.73
CA LEU A 290 4.06 27.35 3.12
C LEU A 290 5.37 27.33 3.93
N ASP A 291 5.53 28.21 4.91
CA ASP A 291 6.68 28.28 5.81
C ASP A 291 6.45 27.44 7.08
N ILE A 292 5.67 26.36 6.96
CA ILE A 292 5.32 25.48 8.07
C ILE A 292 6.42 24.45 8.26
N GLU A 293 6.99 24.40 9.46
CA GLU A 293 7.87 23.32 9.88
C GLU A 293 7.07 22.01 10.00
N VAL A 294 7.54 20.96 9.30
CA VAL A 294 6.87 19.65 9.23
C VAL A 294 6.67 19.05 10.62
N GLU A 295 7.65 19.21 11.51
CA GLU A 295 7.64 18.71 12.87
C GLU A 295 6.52 19.35 13.72
N ASP A 296 6.26 20.66 13.55
CA ASP A 296 5.23 21.36 14.29
C ASP A 296 3.82 20.92 13.86
N LEU A 297 3.61 20.76 12.55
CA LEU A 297 2.38 20.22 12.01
C LEU A 297 2.12 18.80 12.53
N LEU A 298 3.11 17.91 12.46
CA LEU A 298 2.99 16.53 12.92
C LEU A 298 2.74 16.44 14.42
N LYS A 299 3.37 17.31 15.22
CA LYS A 299 3.15 17.40 16.67
C LYS A 299 1.73 17.85 17.00
N LEU A 300 1.21 18.87 16.30
CA LEU A 300 -0.16 19.32 16.46
C LEU A 300 -1.16 18.23 16.07
N TYR A 301 -0.99 17.65 14.87
CA TYR A 301 -1.85 16.57 14.38
C TYR A 301 -1.84 15.37 15.34
N GLY A 302 -0.67 14.91 15.78
CA GLY A 302 -0.55 13.84 16.77
C GLY A 302 -1.25 14.17 18.10
N SER A 303 -1.16 15.42 18.56
CA SER A 303 -1.83 15.87 19.79
C SER A 303 -3.36 15.88 19.66
N ILE A 304 -3.89 16.27 18.49
CA ILE A 304 -5.32 16.24 18.17
C ILE A 304 -5.80 14.79 18.13
N GLN A 305 -5.11 13.91 17.39
CA GLN A 305 -5.47 12.49 17.29
C GLN A 305 -5.46 11.81 18.67
N ALA A 306 -4.47 12.11 19.51
CA ALA A 306 -4.43 11.60 20.89
C ALA A 306 -5.63 12.09 21.73
N HIS A 307 -6.13 13.31 21.49
CA HIS A 307 -7.33 13.81 22.16
C HIS A 307 -8.62 13.15 21.66
N ILE A 308 -8.71 12.86 20.37
CA ILE A 308 -9.85 12.13 19.80
C ILE A 308 -9.91 10.72 20.38
N VAL A 309 -8.77 10.01 20.47
CA VAL A 309 -8.70 8.68 21.08
C VAL A 309 -9.19 8.68 22.54
N ARG A 310 -8.93 9.75 23.30
CA ARG A 310 -9.39 9.88 24.69
C ARG A 310 -10.91 10.07 24.85
N LEU A 311 -11.64 10.37 23.76
CA LEU A 311 -13.10 10.44 23.80
C LEU A 311 -13.76 9.08 24.03
N GLU A 312 -13.01 8.00 23.78
CA GLU A 312 -13.52 6.63 23.71
C GLU A 312 -13.34 5.76 24.95
N ASP A 313 -12.77 6.23 26.06
CA ASP A 313 -12.52 5.35 27.22
C ASP A 313 -13.83 4.86 27.88
N LYS A 314 -14.51 3.91 27.25
CA LYS A 314 -15.26 2.85 27.88
C LYS A 314 -14.20 1.81 28.22
N THR A 315 -13.57 1.92 29.38
CA THR A 315 -12.97 0.74 30.01
C THR A 315 -14.11 -0.18 30.44
N GLU A 316 -14.64 -0.93 29.48
CA GLU A 316 -15.31 -2.21 29.73
C GLU A 316 -14.32 -3.07 30.52
N GLY A 317 -14.51 -3.12 31.85
CA GLY A 317 -13.76 -4.04 32.72
C GLY A 317 -13.07 -3.42 33.94
N GLN A 318 -12.85 -2.11 34.01
CA GLN A 318 -12.20 -1.50 35.19
C GLN A 318 -12.81 -0.16 35.62
N GLY A 319 -14.09 -0.15 36.00
CA GLY A 319 -14.70 0.69 37.05
C GLY A 319 -14.52 2.22 37.08
N LYS A 320 -13.73 2.85 36.19
CA LYS A 320 -13.45 4.28 36.15
C LYS A 320 -13.71 4.78 34.74
N ARG A 321 -14.99 4.97 34.43
CA ARG A 321 -15.40 5.79 33.28
C ARG A 321 -14.70 7.16 33.38
N PRO A 322 -14.04 7.68 32.33
CA PRO A 322 -13.64 9.08 32.27
C PRO A 322 -14.85 9.96 32.49
N LYS A 323 -14.69 11.04 33.26
CA LYS A 323 -15.79 11.93 33.66
C LYS A 323 -16.16 12.94 32.57
N LEU A 324 -15.88 12.62 31.30
CA LEU A 324 -16.24 13.44 30.14
C LEU A 324 -17.70 13.19 29.70
N LYS A 325 -18.63 13.10 30.66
CA LYS A 325 -20.06 12.91 30.38
C LYS A 325 -20.71 14.16 29.79
N ASN A 326 -20.18 15.35 30.08
CA ASN A 326 -20.81 16.62 29.73
C ASN A 326 -20.00 17.43 28.70
N ILE A 327 -19.37 16.78 27.70
CA ILE A 327 -18.71 17.55 26.64
C ILE A 327 -19.77 18.30 25.81
N SER A 328 -19.53 19.58 25.56
CA SER A 328 -20.37 20.38 24.67
C SER A 328 -20.25 19.91 23.22
N ILE A 329 -21.39 19.71 22.53
CA ILE A 329 -21.41 19.41 21.09
C ILE A 329 -20.65 20.46 20.26
N ALA A 330 -20.74 21.73 20.66
CA ALA A 330 -20.00 22.81 19.99
C ALA A 330 -18.48 22.62 20.07
N LYS A 331 -17.98 22.06 21.18
CA LYS A 331 -16.54 21.78 21.35
C LYS A 331 -16.11 20.56 20.54
N LEU A 332 -16.96 19.53 20.41
CA LEU A 332 -16.69 18.41 19.52
C LEU A 332 -16.69 18.83 18.05
N ALA A 333 -17.66 19.65 17.64
CA ALA A 333 -17.71 20.23 16.29
C ALA A 333 -16.47 21.10 16.01
N GLN A 334 -16.05 21.92 16.98
CA GLN A 334 -14.81 22.71 16.89
C GLN A 334 -13.58 21.80 16.76
N LEU A 335 -13.46 20.73 17.54
CA LEU A 335 -12.36 19.77 17.43
C LEU A 335 -12.32 19.11 16.05
N ARG A 336 -13.48 18.74 15.50
CA ARG A 336 -13.60 18.19 14.15
C ARG A 336 -13.11 19.18 13.09
N ALA A 337 -13.58 20.43 13.16
CA ALA A 337 -13.16 21.46 12.23
C ALA A 337 -11.65 21.73 12.29
N ILE A 338 -11.06 21.75 13.50
CA ILE A 338 -9.60 21.89 13.67
C ILE A 338 -8.86 20.71 13.05
N GLU A 339 -9.30 19.48 13.30
CA GLU A 339 -8.66 18.28 12.73
C GLU A 339 -8.67 18.31 11.20
N GLN A 340 -9.81 18.65 10.60
CA GLN A 340 -9.94 18.76 9.15
C GLN A 340 -9.05 19.88 8.58
N ASN A 341 -8.99 21.03 9.23
CA ASN A 341 -8.15 22.15 8.80
C ASN A 341 -6.66 21.79 8.85
N VAL A 342 -6.21 21.14 9.93
CA VAL A 342 -4.82 20.68 10.07
C VAL A 342 -4.50 19.60 9.03
N ARG A 343 -5.45 18.70 8.73
CA ARG A 343 -5.29 17.69 7.69
C ARG A 343 -5.14 18.32 6.29
N ASN A 344 -6.03 19.23 5.94
CA ASN A 344 -5.96 19.96 4.67
C ASN A 344 -4.64 20.73 4.52
N CYS A 345 -4.17 21.33 5.63
CA CYS A 345 -2.88 22.00 5.69
C CYS A 345 -1.72 21.03 5.43
N GLY A 346 -1.75 19.84 6.04
CA GLY A 346 -0.74 18.80 5.81
C GLY A 346 -0.74 18.23 4.40
N GLU A 347 -1.90 18.08 3.78
CA GLU A 347 -2.00 17.68 2.37
C GLU A 347 -1.45 18.75 1.43
N ALA A 348 -1.75 20.03 1.69
CA ALA A 348 -1.21 21.14 0.90
C ALA A 348 0.31 21.26 1.04
N LEU A 349 0.84 21.12 2.27
CA LEU A 349 2.27 21.11 2.54
C LEU A 349 2.96 19.93 1.85
N LEU A 350 2.38 18.72 1.94
CA LEU A 350 2.92 17.55 1.24
C LEU A 350 2.97 17.79 -0.27
N HIS A 351 1.88 18.28 -0.86
CA HIS A 351 1.82 18.62 -2.27
C HIS A 351 2.95 19.60 -2.64
N GLN A 352 3.10 20.68 -1.88
CA GLN A 352 4.14 21.68 -2.11
C GLN A 352 5.56 21.12 -1.96
N LEU A 353 5.85 20.33 -0.93
CA LEU A 353 7.17 19.71 -0.74
C LEU A 353 7.53 18.80 -1.91
N LEU A 354 6.55 18.07 -2.44
CA LEU A 354 6.73 17.26 -3.65
C LEU A 354 7.01 18.13 -4.88
N LEU A 355 6.29 19.26 -5.03
CA LEU A 355 6.57 20.23 -6.09
C LEU A 355 8.01 20.80 -5.97
N GLN A 356 8.46 21.07 -4.75
CA GLN A 356 9.79 21.60 -4.47
C GLN A 356 10.90 20.53 -4.46
N LYS A 357 10.58 19.27 -4.77
CA LYS A 357 11.51 18.12 -4.71
C LYS A 357 12.14 17.91 -3.33
N ARG A 358 11.48 18.34 -2.26
CA ARG A 358 11.90 18.14 -0.86
C ARG A 358 11.41 16.78 -0.34
N PHE A 359 11.86 15.70 -0.98
CA PHE A 359 11.35 14.35 -0.73
C PHE A 359 11.61 13.84 0.69
N GLU A 360 12.76 14.17 1.28
CA GLU A 360 13.10 13.76 2.67
C GLU A 360 12.09 14.32 3.69
N GLU A 361 11.64 15.56 3.49
CA GLU A 361 10.63 16.18 4.35
C GLU A 361 9.23 15.67 4.06
N ALA A 362 8.90 15.48 2.77
CA ALA A 362 7.66 14.85 2.35
C ALA A 362 7.51 13.44 2.95
N GLU A 363 8.61 12.68 3.10
CA GLU A 363 8.59 11.34 3.69
C GLU A 363 8.08 11.37 5.14
N LYS A 364 8.42 12.42 5.91
CA LYS A 364 7.99 12.58 7.31
C LYS A 364 6.47 12.74 7.43
N LEU A 365 5.80 13.25 6.40
CA LEU A 365 4.34 13.49 6.33
C LEU A 365 3.49 12.22 6.11
N LYS A 366 3.90 11.09 6.70
CA LYS A 366 3.25 9.77 6.61
C LYS A 366 1.72 9.78 6.85
N PRO A 367 1.18 10.56 7.80
CA PRO A 367 -0.27 10.61 8.01
C PRO A 367 -1.08 11.08 6.80
N PHE A 368 -0.45 11.81 5.87
CA PHE A 368 -1.12 12.48 4.74
C PHE A 368 -0.88 11.79 3.38
N HIS A 369 0.02 10.81 3.31
CA HIS A 369 0.42 10.14 2.05
C HIS A 369 -0.74 9.49 1.29
N PHE A 370 -1.77 9.02 2.00
CA PHE A 370 -2.91 8.34 1.38
C PHE A 370 -4.08 9.28 1.08
N SER A 371 -4.09 10.51 1.58
CA SER A 371 -5.26 11.39 1.52
C SER A 371 -5.18 12.44 0.41
N PHE A 372 -4.00 12.86 -0.02
CA PHE A 372 -3.86 13.79 -1.14
C PHE A 372 -4.11 13.14 -2.52
N SER A 373 -4.58 13.97 -3.46
CA SER A 373 -4.83 13.57 -4.85
C SER A 373 -3.51 13.51 -5.64
N LYS A 374 -3.09 12.29 -5.99
CA LYS A 374 -1.86 12.02 -6.76
C LYS A 374 -2.01 12.45 -8.22
N GLU A 375 -3.22 12.31 -8.76
CA GLU A 375 -3.55 12.69 -10.13
C GLU A 375 -3.25 14.17 -10.38
N LYS A 376 -3.53 15.07 -9.43
CA LYS A 376 -3.20 16.49 -9.59
C LYS A 376 -1.71 16.74 -9.80
N LEU A 377 -0.85 16.00 -9.09
CA LEU A 377 0.60 16.08 -9.24
C LEU A 377 1.07 15.47 -10.56
N LEU A 378 0.51 14.32 -10.94
CA LEU A 378 0.85 13.66 -12.21
C LEU A 378 0.36 14.42 -13.44
N ASN A 379 -0.67 15.26 -13.29
CA ASN A 379 -1.20 16.12 -14.35
C ASN A 379 -0.46 17.45 -14.51
N ASP A 380 0.51 17.77 -13.64
CA ASP A 380 1.29 19.00 -13.74
C ASP A 380 2.44 18.80 -14.75
N PRO A 381 2.46 19.54 -15.88
CA PRO A 381 3.48 19.39 -16.93
C PRO A 381 4.90 19.59 -16.43
N SER A 382 5.08 20.33 -15.33
CA SER A 382 6.40 20.60 -14.74
C SER A 382 7.07 19.35 -14.16
N TYR A 383 6.28 18.27 -13.96
CA TYR A 383 6.74 16.99 -13.42
C TYR A 383 6.58 15.86 -14.43
N GLU A 384 6.26 16.20 -15.68
CA GLU A 384 6.43 15.27 -16.78
C GLU A 384 7.89 14.78 -16.72
N LYS A 385 8.08 13.48 -16.46
CA LYS A 385 9.38 12.81 -16.36
C LYS A 385 10.15 12.93 -15.02
N ASP A 386 9.54 13.42 -13.93
CA ASP A 386 10.21 13.42 -12.62
C ASP A 386 10.23 12.01 -11.98
N THR A 387 11.36 11.31 -12.14
CA THR A 387 11.55 9.93 -11.65
C THR A 387 11.57 9.84 -10.13
N GLN A 388 12.10 10.86 -9.44
CA GLN A 388 12.16 10.89 -7.98
C GLN A 388 10.75 11.08 -7.39
N LEU A 389 9.94 11.95 -8.00
CA LEU A 389 8.54 12.09 -7.63
C LEU A 389 7.80 10.77 -7.82
N LEU A 390 7.97 10.13 -8.96
CA LEU A 390 7.32 8.86 -9.23
C LEU A 390 7.70 7.78 -8.21
N GLN A 391 9.00 7.63 -7.94
CA GLN A 391 9.53 6.74 -6.92
C GLN A 391 8.91 7.03 -5.55
N PHE A 392 8.82 8.31 -5.17
CA PHE A 392 8.20 8.72 -3.92
C PHE A 392 6.72 8.31 -3.85
N LEU A 393 5.95 8.61 -4.90
CA LEU A 393 4.52 8.30 -4.97
C LEU A 393 4.26 6.79 -4.88
N MET A 394 5.11 5.98 -5.51
CA MET A 394 4.99 4.52 -5.43
C MET A 394 5.37 3.98 -4.06
N THR A 395 6.49 4.46 -3.51
CA THR A 395 7.05 3.95 -2.25
C THR A 395 6.19 4.33 -1.04
N HIS A 396 5.74 5.59 -1.00
CA HIS A 396 5.12 6.16 0.19
C HIS A 396 3.62 6.40 0.03
N CYS A 397 3.17 6.77 -1.16
CA CYS A 397 1.77 7.16 -1.39
C CYS A 397 0.89 6.00 -1.92
N GLY A 398 1.49 4.85 -2.19
CA GLY A 398 0.77 3.65 -2.65
C GLY A 398 0.29 3.75 -4.10
N LEU A 399 0.97 4.54 -4.94
CA LEU A 399 0.79 4.50 -6.38
C LEU A 399 1.33 3.17 -6.92
N ALA A 400 0.52 2.38 -7.61
CA ALA A 400 0.96 1.12 -8.20
C ALA A 400 1.16 1.28 -9.71
N LEU A 401 2.20 0.65 -10.26
CA LEU A 401 2.54 0.73 -11.69
C LEU A 401 1.43 0.24 -12.61
N ASN A 402 0.70 -0.78 -12.15
CA ASN A 402 -0.38 -1.41 -12.89
C ASN A 402 -1.72 -0.69 -12.69
N HIS A 403 -1.78 0.42 -11.94
CA HIS A 403 -3.03 1.16 -11.80
C HIS A 403 -3.28 2.02 -13.03
N PRO A 404 -4.50 2.01 -13.58
CA PRO A 404 -4.88 2.94 -14.63
C PRO A 404 -4.84 4.36 -14.08
N ILE A 405 -4.38 5.28 -14.92
CA ILE A 405 -4.20 6.69 -14.56
C ILE A 405 -4.70 7.60 -15.67
N THR A 406 -5.17 8.79 -15.27
CA THR A 406 -5.55 9.84 -16.19
C THR A 406 -4.54 10.98 -16.10
N ILE A 407 -3.78 11.20 -17.18
CA ILE A 407 -2.80 12.29 -17.30
C ILE A 407 -3.15 13.14 -18.51
N ALA A 408 -3.23 14.45 -18.31
CA ALA A 408 -3.65 15.46 -19.29
C ALA A 408 -4.98 15.13 -20.00
N GLY A 409 -5.92 14.48 -19.29
CA GLY A 409 -7.20 14.04 -19.83
C GLY A 409 -7.14 12.77 -20.69
N GLN A 410 -5.95 12.18 -20.87
CA GLN A 410 -5.76 10.88 -21.50
C GLN A 410 -5.74 9.77 -20.44
N ASN A 411 -6.53 8.71 -20.68
CA ASN A 411 -6.54 7.52 -19.84
C ASN A 411 -5.47 6.54 -20.32
N TYR A 412 -4.66 6.06 -19.38
CA TYR A 412 -3.68 5.01 -19.60
C TYR A 412 -4.09 3.79 -18.79
N ASP A 413 -4.02 2.61 -19.39
CA ASP A 413 -4.36 1.34 -18.73
C ASP A 413 -3.46 1.06 -17.52
N SER A 414 -2.24 1.61 -17.54
CA SER A 414 -1.32 1.54 -16.42
C SER A 414 -0.35 2.73 -16.43
N LEU A 415 0.19 3.07 -15.26
CA LEU A 415 1.30 4.00 -15.15
C LEU A 415 2.52 3.53 -15.97
N PHE A 416 2.74 2.22 -16.10
CA PHE A 416 3.79 1.68 -16.97
C PHE A 416 3.59 2.10 -18.43
N VAL A 417 2.37 1.97 -18.97
CA VAL A 417 2.04 2.38 -20.34
C VAL A 417 2.20 3.89 -20.55
N TYR A 418 1.97 4.71 -19.53
CA TYR A 418 2.25 6.15 -19.62
C TYR A 418 3.75 6.46 -19.73
N LEU A 419 4.60 5.70 -19.03
CA LEU A 419 6.04 5.96 -18.98
C LEU A 419 6.78 5.56 -20.26
N ILE A 420 6.22 4.65 -21.07
CA ILE A 420 6.84 4.16 -22.31
C ILE A 420 6.95 5.26 -23.40
N PRO A 421 5.88 5.97 -23.80
CA PRO A 421 5.91 6.87 -24.96
C PRO A 421 6.49 8.24 -24.64
N ALA A 422 6.43 8.69 -23.37
CA ALA A 422 6.85 10.02 -22.98
C ALA A 422 8.38 10.25 -23.09
N GLN A 423 9.20 9.20 -23.28
CA GLN A 423 10.66 9.29 -23.11
C GLN A 423 11.50 8.65 -24.22
N SER A 424 11.15 8.85 -25.49
CA SER A 424 12.03 8.47 -26.62
C SER A 424 13.40 9.19 -26.66
N GLU A 425 13.72 10.07 -25.70
CA GLU A 425 14.97 10.84 -25.65
C GLU A 425 15.79 10.68 -24.34
N SER A 426 15.32 9.94 -23.32
CA SER A 426 16.07 9.77 -22.06
C SER A 426 15.86 8.37 -21.45
N ILE A 427 16.63 7.41 -21.94
CA ILE A 427 16.67 6.02 -21.44
C ILE A 427 17.03 5.98 -19.93
N ASP A 428 17.88 6.89 -19.47
CA ASP A 428 18.37 6.94 -18.08
C ASP A 428 17.26 7.16 -17.02
N SER A 429 16.12 7.72 -17.41
CA SER A 429 15.01 8.00 -16.49
C SER A 429 14.06 6.80 -16.31
N ILE A 430 13.79 6.05 -17.39
CA ILE A 430 13.13 4.73 -17.30
C ILE A 430 14.03 3.79 -16.51
N GLU A 431 15.34 3.82 -16.78
CA GLU A 431 16.33 3.06 -16.06
C GLU A 431 16.36 3.39 -14.57
N ALA A 432 16.41 4.66 -14.16
CA ALA A 432 16.36 5.01 -12.73
C ALA A 432 15.04 4.63 -12.05
N ALA A 433 13.90 4.77 -12.74
CA ALA A 433 12.60 4.34 -12.20
C ALA A 433 12.54 2.82 -12.06
N ILE A 434 13.01 2.08 -13.07
CA ILE A 434 13.08 0.63 -13.11
C ILE A 434 14.14 0.09 -12.13
N GLU A 435 15.30 0.72 -11.97
CA GLU A 435 16.35 0.39 -10.99
C GLU A 435 15.88 0.66 -9.56
N SER A 436 15.16 1.76 -9.32
CA SER A 436 14.52 2.01 -8.03
C SER A 436 13.45 0.96 -7.72
N LEU A 437 12.65 0.57 -8.71
CA LEU A 437 11.68 -0.51 -8.59
C LEU A 437 12.36 -1.87 -8.36
N PHE A 438 13.45 -2.14 -9.06
CA PHE A 438 14.23 -3.35 -8.91
C PHE A 438 14.87 -3.37 -7.53
N SER A 439 15.53 -2.32 -7.04
CA SER A 439 16.08 -2.29 -5.67
C SER A 439 15.02 -2.51 -4.58
N LEU A 440 13.80 -1.98 -4.74
CA LEU A 440 12.67 -2.21 -3.81
C LEU A 440 12.06 -3.62 -3.91
N THR A 441 12.13 -4.26 -5.07
CA THR A 441 11.45 -5.53 -5.36
C THR A 441 12.38 -6.73 -5.27
N ILE A 442 13.62 -6.58 -5.73
CA ILE A 442 14.60 -7.65 -5.96
C ILE A 442 15.40 -8.02 -4.71
N GLY A 443 15.57 -7.11 -3.74
CA GLY A 443 16.11 -7.46 -2.43
C GLY A 443 15.33 -8.58 -1.70
N ARG A 444 14.13 -8.92 -2.20
CA ARG A 444 13.30 -10.06 -1.74
C ARG A 444 13.21 -11.23 -2.72
N VAL A 445 13.58 -11.06 -4.00
CA VAL A 445 13.47 -12.08 -5.07
C VAL A 445 14.73 -12.94 -5.21
N PHE A 446 15.90 -12.43 -4.79
CA PHE A 446 17.20 -13.13 -4.90
C PHE A 446 17.42 -14.33 -3.95
N ASN A 447 16.36 -15.06 -3.60
CA ASN A 447 16.43 -16.40 -2.99
C ASN A 447 16.00 -17.53 -3.96
N SER A 448 15.99 -17.27 -5.28
CA SER A 448 15.63 -18.27 -6.31
C SER A 448 16.86 -18.74 -7.10
N ASP A 449 16.79 -19.98 -7.62
CA ASP A 449 17.86 -20.67 -8.34
C ASP A 449 18.05 -20.08 -9.75
N PHE A 450 19.27 -19.63 -10.07
CA PHE A 450 19.59 -18.87 -11.28
C PHE A 450 19.66 -19.72 -12.56
N SER A 451 19.64 -21.05 -12.43
CA SER A 451 19.75 -21.98 -13.55
C SER A 451 18.57 -21.91 -14.56
N GLU A 452 17.38 -21.43 -14.14
CA GLU A 452 16.20 -21.32 -15.01
C GLU A 452 16.16 -20.06 -15.90
N TRP A 453 17.08 -19.12 -15.73
CA TRP A 453 17.02 -17.82 -16.41
C TRP A 453 17.47 -17.91 -17.87
N GLY A 454 18.47 -18.75 -18.18
CA GLY A 454 19.05 -18.88 -19.52
C GLY A 454 18.07 -19.38 -20.59
N GLU A 455 17.16 -20.29 -20.24
CA GLU A 455 16.13 -20.79 -21.17
C GLU A 455 15.05 -19.73 -21.43
N ARG A 456 14.61 -19.01 -20.40
CA ARG A 456 13.63 -17.92 -20.55
C ARG A 456 14.20 -16.72 -21.31
N THR A 457 15.46 -16.36 -21.11
CA THR A 457 16.09 -15.27 -21.89
C THR A 457 16.24 -15.64 -23.36
N ALA A 458 16.43 -16.92 -23.70
CA ALA A 458 16.43 -17.39 -25.09
C ALA A 458 15.06 -17.27 -25.75
N GLU A 459 13.98 -17.73 -25.09
CA GLU A 459 12.60 -17.62 -25.58
C GLU A 459 12.17 -16.18 -25.79
N VAL A 460 12.49 -15.30 -24.83
CA VAL A 460 12.15 -13.87 -24.95
C VAL A 460 12.96 -13.22 -26.07
N ARG A 461 14.23 -13.59 -26.27
CA ARG A 461 15.05 -13.09 -27.38
C ARG A 461 14.49 -13.49 -28.75
N GLU A 462 13.99 -14.72 -28.89
CA GLU A 462 13.34 -15.20 -30.12
C GLU A 462 12.01 -14.46 -30.38
N ALA A 463 11.19 -14.29 -29.33
CA ALA A 463 9.96 -13.51 -29.41
C ALA A 463 10.21 -12.03 -29.79
N VAL A 464 11.31 -11.45 -29.32
CA VAL A 464 11.67 -10.07 -29.64
C VAL A 464 12.19 -9.93 -31.07
N GLN A 465 12.92 -10.90 -31.60
CA GLN A 465 13.38 -10.86 -32.99
C GLN A 465 12.21 -10.80 -33.98
N THR A 466 11.08 -11.39 -33.63
CA THR A 466 9.85 -11.40 -34.43
C THR A 466 8.89 -10.25 -34.12
N ALA A 467 9.15 -9.46 -33.08
CA ALA A 467 8.29 -8.36 -32.67
C ALA A 467 8.40 -7.12 -33.61
N PRO A 468 7.33 -6.29 -33.66
CA PRO A 468 7.37 -4.93 -34.22
C PRO A 468 8.53 -4.08 -33.69
N SER A 469 8.98 -3.10 -34.48
CA SER A 469 10.11 -2.21 -34.15
C SER A 469 9.98 -1.56 -32.77
N GLU A 470 8.78 -1.12 -32.42
CA GLU A 470 8.49 -0.41 -31.17
C GLU A 470 8.65 -1.31 -29.94
N LEU A 471 8.31 -2.60 -30.08
CA LEU A 471 8.50 -3.61 -29.02
C LEU A 471 9.95 -4.07 -28.93
N LYS A 472 10.70 -4.07 -30.04
CA LYS A 472 12.14 -4.31 -30.04
C LYS A 472 12.88 -3.23 -29.26
N ASP A 473 12.49 -1.97 -29.42
CA ASP A 473 13.09 -0.86 -28.68
C ASP A 473 12.83 -0.99 -27.17
N CYS A 474 11.61 -1.37 -26.76
CA CYS A 474 11.29 -1.61 -25.35
C CYS A 474 12.10 -2.77 -24.75
N PHE A 475 12.32 -3.85 -25.52
CA PHE A 475 13.14 -4.96 -25.08
C PHE A 475 14.63 -4.60 -25.02
N ASN A 476 15.13 -3.83 -25.99
CA ASN A 476 16.51 -3.35 -25.98
C ASN A 476 16.76 -2.45 -24.76
N ILE A 477 15.81 -1.57 -24.42
CA ILE A 477 15.85 -0.78 -23.18
C ILE A 477 15.88 -1.68 -21.96
N GLY A 478 14.97 -2.66 -21.85
CA GLY A 478 14.96 -3.61 -20.73
C GLY A 478 16.25 -4.42 -20.61
N SER A 479 16.84 -4.83 -21.73
CA SER A 479 18.12 -5.53 -21.80
C SER A 479 19.28 -4.64 -21.39
N ASP A 480 19.32 -3.37 -21.83
CA ASP A 480 20.35 -2.40 -21.47
C ASP A 480 20.32 -2.10 -19.96
N ILE A 481 19.13 -1.96 -19.38
CA ILE A 481 18.94 -1.82 -17.94
C ILE A 481 19.46 -3.06 -17.19
N GLY A 482 19.12 -4.26 -17.68
CA GLY A 482 19.63 -5.51 -17.12
C GLY A 482 21.16 -5.59 -17.18
N TYR A 483 21.77 -5.22 -18.31
CA TYR A 483 23.22 -5.18 -18.48
C TYR A 483 23.88 -4.17 -17.55
N LYS A 484 23.39 -2.93 -17.47
CA LYS A 484 23.93 -1.90 -16.57
C LYS A 484 23.84 -2.32 -15.11
N PHE A 485 22.73 -2.95 -14.70
CA PHE A 485 22.60 -3.50 -13.36
C PHE A 485 23.68 -4.54 -13.07
N ILE A 486 23.86 -5.53 -13.94
CA ILE A 486 24.91 -6.55 -13.78
C ILE A 486 26.29 -5.89 -13.74
N LEU A 487 26.57 -4.96 -14.66
CA LEU A 487 27.85 -4.25 -14.75
C LEU A 487 28.13 -3.39 -13.51
N SER A 488 27.11 -2.82 -12.86
CA SER A 488 27.27 -2.04 -11.62
C SER A 488 27.78 -2.87 -10.43
N GLN A 489 27.62 -4.21 -10.48
CA GLN A 489 28.10 -5.12 -9.44
C GLN A 489 29.58 -5.47 -9.59
N TYR A 490 30.22 -5.06 -10.69
CA TYR A 490 31.61 -5.38 -11.00
C TYR A 490 32.48 -4.12 -11.10
N PRO A 491 33.68 -4.11 -10.53
CA PRO A 491 34.58 -2.97 -10.66
C PRO A 491 35.08 -2.84 -12.11
N PRO A 492 35.29 -1.62 -12.65
CA PRO A 492 35.70 -1.41 -14.04
C PRO A 492 36.94 -2.21 -14.48
N GLY A 493 37.93 -2.36 -13.60
CA GLY A 493 39.14 -3.13 -13.89
C GLY A 493 38.91 -4.63 -14.12
N LEU A 494 37.80 -5.20 -13.60
CA LEU A 494 37.44 -6.59 -13.86
C LEU A 494 36.90 -6.78 -15.28
N LEU A 495 36.18 -5.78 -15.81
CA LEU A 495 35.68 -5.81 -17.19
C LEU A 495 36.82 -5.65 -18.19
N GLU A 496 37.85 -4.85 -17.86
CA GLU A 496 39.09 -4.77 -18.66
C GLU A 496 39.87 -6.09 -18.65
N GLU A 497 39.93 -6.77 -17.50
CA GLU A 497 40.54 -8.10 -17.36
C GLU A 497 39.80 -9.14 -18.21
N TRP A 498 38.47 -9.12 -18.21
CA TRP A 498 37.63 -9.98 -19.07
C TRP A 498 37.73 -9.62 -20.56
N ALA A 499 37.98 -8.36 -20.90
CA ALA A 499 38.21 -7.96 -22.29
C ALA A 499 39.56 -8.47 -22.83
N ALA A 500 40.54 -8.66 -21.95
CA ALA A 500 41.88 -9.12 -22.29
C ALA A 500 42.08 -10.64 -22.16
N SER A 501 41.13 -11.35 -21.55
CA SER A 501 41.24 -12.78 -21.26
C SER A 501 40.99 -13.67 -22.47
N LYS A 502 41.58 -14.87 -22.44
CA LYS A 502 41.45 -15.90 -23.46
C LYS A 502 40.44 -16.96 -23.01
N PRO A 503 39.87 -17.75 -23.94
CA PRO A 503 38.93 -18.82 -23.60
C PRO A 503 39.46 -19.82 -22.55
N SER A 504 40.78 -20.05 -22.53
CA SER A 504 41.46 -20.94 -21.58
C SER A 504 41.43 -20.45 -20.13
N ASP A 505 41.11 -19.18 -19.92
CA ASP A 505 41.16 -18.54 -18.61
C ASP A 505 39.85 -18.77 -17.82
N PHE A 506 38.82 -19.35 -18.46
CA PHE A 506 37.50 -19.61 -17.89
C PHE A 506 37.29 -21.11 -17.69
N LYS A 507 36.45 -21.47 -16.71
CA LYS A 507 36.16 -22.88 -16.39
C LYS A 507 35.42 -23.58 -17.51
N ASN A 508 34.63 -22.85 -18.27
CA ASN A 508 33.92 -23.34 -19.44
C ASN A 508 33.77 -22.24 -20.51
N ARG A 509 33.30 -22.65 -21.69
CA ARG A 509 33.10 -21.77 -22.84
C ARG A 509 31.97 -20.75 -22.62
N GLU A 510 30.95 -21.12 -21.86
CA GLU A 510 29.77 -20.29 -21.60
C GLU A 510 30.14 -19.07 -20.75
N GLY A 511 30.97 -19.25 -19.72
CA GLY A 511 31.52 -18.17 -18.90
C GLY A 511 32.36 -17.18 -19.70
N TYR A 512 33.16 -17.67 -20.66
CA TYR A 512 33.90 -16.81 -21.58
C TYR A 512 32.97 -16.01 -22.50
N GLU A 513 31.99 -16.66 -23.13
CA GLU A 513 31.02 -15.99 -24.01
C GLU A 513 30.16 -14.97 -23.24
N ALA A 514 29.83 -15.28 -21.99
CA ALA A 514 29.15 -14.37 -21.08
C ALA A 514 30.00 -13.13 -20.76
N ALA A 515 31.26 -13.34 -20.38
CA ALA A 515 32.20 -12.25 -20.14
C ALA A 515 32.35 -11.34 -21.38
N GLN A 516 32.46 -11.92 -22.58
CA GLN A 516 32.53 -11.16 -23.83
C GLN A 516 31.24 -10.37 -24.13
N LYS A 517 30.06 -10.92 -23.83
CA LYS A 517 28.78 -10.19 -23.95
C LYS A 517 28.70 -9.02 -22.98
N LEU A 518 29.17 -9.17 -21.74
CA LEU A 518 29.22 -8.08 -20.76
C LEU A 518 30.20 -6.98 -21.18
N VAL A 519 31.37 -7.36 -21.69
CA VAL A 519 32.35 -6.41 -22.23
C VAL A 519 31.79 -5.67 -23.45
N ALA A 520 31.09 -6.37 -24.35
CA ALA A 520 30.44 -5.76 -25.51
C ALA A 520 29.31 -4.80 -25.09
N ALA A 521 28.49 -5.19 -24.13
CA ALA A 521 27.46 -4.34 -23.55
C ALA A 521 28.09 -3.10 -22.88
N ALA A 522 29.12 -3.27 -22.05
CA ALA A 522 29.82 -2.18 -21.38
C ALA A 522 30.44 -1.18 -22.38
N LYS A 523 31.01 -1.65 -23.49
CA LYS A 523 31.51 -0.78 -24.58
C LYS A 523 30.37 -0.04 -25.29
N ARG A 524 29.26 -0.74 -25.62
CA ARG A 524 28.07 -0.13 -26.23
C ARG A 524 27.47 0.97 -25.34
N LEU A 525 27.47 0.75 -24.03
CA LEU A 525 26.94 1.67 -23.03
C LEU A 525 27.95 2.77 -22.63
N GLY A 526 29.13 2.81 -23.25
CA GLY A 526 30.15 3.83 -22.97
C GLY A 526 30.88 3.68 -21.63
N MET A 527 30.79 2.52 -20.98
CA MET A 527 31.45 2.22 -19.69
C MET A 527 32.90 1.74 -19.83
N LEU A 528 33.32 1.37 -21.04
CA LEU A 528 34.69 0.97 -21.38
C LEU A 528 35.17 1.74 -22.62
N GLU A 529 36.41 2.23 -22.59
CA GLU A 529 37.02 2.89 -23.74
C GLU A 529 37.21 1.91 -24.91
N THR A 530 36.81 2.32 -26.11
CA THR A 530 37.14 1.60 -27.33
C THR A 530 38.59 1.91 -27.70
N SER A 531 39.50 0.97 -27.46
CA SER A 531 40.89 1.11 -27.92
C SER A 531 40.94 1.03 -29.44
N ASP A 532 40.98 2.19 -30.09
CA ASP A 532 41.27 2.29 -31.53
C ASP A 532 42.71 1.81 -31.78
N SER A 533 42.82 0.55 -32.18
CA SER A 533 44.08 -0.16 -32.44
C SER A 533 44.83 0.32 -33.70
N SER A 534 44.53 1.51 -34.21
CA SER A 534 45.10 2.03 -35.47
C SER A 534 46.34 2.92 -35.29
N ASN A 535 46.90 3.12 -34.08
CA ASN A 535 47.98 4.10 -33.92
C ASN A 535 49.16 3.79 -32.96
N SER A 536 49.53 2.53 -32.73
CA SER A 536 50.72 2.20 -31.92
C SER A 536 51.66 1.18 -32.57
N ASN A 537 52.24 1.56 -33.72
CA ASN A 537 53.42 0.86 -34.22
C ASN A 537 54.47 1.87 -34.71
N ARG A 538 55.16 2.54 -33.77
CA ARG A 538 56.44 3.20 -34.06
C ARG A 538 57.32 3.28 -32.80
N ASN A 539 58.44 2.59 -32.90
CA ASN A 539 59.70 2.75 -32.17
C ASN A 539 59.68 2.53 -30.64
N ARG A 540 60.27 1.41 -30.22
CA ARG A 540 61.33 1.40 -29.19
C ARG A 540 62.17 0.11 -29.26
N GLN A 541 63.47 0.29 -29.48
CA GLN A 541 64.51 -0.73 -29.34
C GLN A 541 64.74 -1.09 -27.85
N PRO A 542 65.25 -2.29 -27.53
CA PRO A 542 65.55 -2.70 -26.16
C PRO A 542 66.97 -2.28 -25.75
N GLN A 543 67.12 -1.63 -24.59
CA GLN A 543 68.40 -1.51 -23.89
C GLN A 543 68.43 -2.45 -22.67
N ARG A 544 69.59 -3.10 -22.50
CA ARG A 544 69.94 -4.03 -21.41
C ARG A 544 70.03 -3.34 -20.04
N PRO A 545 69.90 -4.10 -18.92
CA PRO A 545 69.89 -3.53 -17.58
C PRO A 545 71.29 -3.42 -16.98
N THR A 546 71.53 -2.34 -16.23
CA THR A 546 72.63 -2.23 -15.26
C THR A 546 72.12 -2.42 -13.84
N ARG A 547 72.93 -3.18 -13.10
CA ARG A 547 72.75 -3.63 -11.72
C ARG A 547 73.13 -2.49 -10.75
N GLY A 548 72.32 -2.25 -9.73
CA GLY A 548 72.64 -1.34 -8.62
C GLY A 548 71.78 -1.64 -7.39
N GLN A 549 72.44 -2.06 -6.32
CA GLN A 549 71.87 -2.30 -4.99
C GLN A 549 71.62 -0.98 -4.26
N GLY A 550 70.63 -0.95 -3.35
CA GLY A 550 70.51 0.14 -2.37
C GLY A 550 69.16 0.16 -1.67
N THR A 551 69.18 -0.17 -0.38
CA THR A 551 68.09 -0.34 0.59
C THR A 551 67.25 0.90 0.91
N ASN A 552 65.93 0.75 1.10
CA ASN A 552 65.22 1.34 2.26
C ASN A 552 63.85 0.64 2.52
N PRO A 553 63.41 0.47 3.78
CA PRO A 553 62.14 -0.13 4.17
C PRO A 553 61.06 0.94 4.49
N TYR A 554 59.85 0.48 4.84
CA TYR A 554 58.57 1.23 4.99
C TYR A 554 57.87 1.49 3.65
N GLY A 555 56.67 1.01 3.35
CA GLY A 555 55.55 0.56 4.19
C GLY A 555 54.30 1.25 3.66
N PHE A 556 53.63 0.67 2.67
CA PHE A 556 52.27 1.07 2.27
C PHE A 556 51.46 -0.17 1.86
N HIS A 557 50.22 -0.20 2.33
CA HIS A 557 49.25 -1.27 2.18
C HIS A 557 49.00 -1.65 0.71
N ASN A 558 49.17 -2.94 0.42
CA ASN A 558 48.56 -3.57 -0.75
C ASN A 558 47.04 -3.57 -0.59
N SER A 559 46.37 -2.88 -1.50
CA SER A 559 45.01 -3.24 -1.93
C SER A 559 45.02 -4.72 -2.35
N HIS A 560 44.08 -5.51 -1.84
CA HIS A 560 43.81 -6.85 -2.34
C HIS A 560 43.46 -6.76 -3.83
N GLN A 561 44.40 -7.09 -4.71
CA GLN A 561 44.03 -7.57 -6.04
C GLN A 561 43.42 -8.95 -5.87
N PRO A 562 42.26 -9.23 -6.51
CA PRO A 562 41.67 -10.55 -6.48
C PRO A 562 42.68 -11.56 -7.05
N LYS A 563 42.70 -12.77 -6.49
CA LYS A 563 43.49 -13.85 -7.10
C LYS A 563 42.93 -14.09 -8.50
N PRO A 564 43.76 -14.38 -9.52
CA PRO A 564 43.29 -14.59 -10.90
C PRO A 564 42.21 -15.67 -11.06
N GLY A 565 41.99 -16.54 -10.07
CA GLY A 565 40.89 -17.51 -10.09
C GLY A 565 39.54 -16.97 -9.61
N GLU A 566 39.51 -15.92 -8.79
CA GLU A 566 38.27 -15.34 -8.25
C GLU A 566 37.57 -14.39 -9.24
N SER A 567 38.32 -13.78 -10.17
CA SER A 567 37.79 -12.89 -11.21
C SER A 567 36.99 -13.65 -12.28
N PHE A 568 37.42 -14.86 -12.65
CA PHE A 568 36.72 -15.68 -13.65
C PHE A 568 35.55 -16.47 -13.04
N ASP A 569 35.61 -16.84 -11.76
CA ASP A 569 34.46 -17.41 -11.03
C ASP A 569 33.27 -16.42 -10.96
N LYS A 570 33.56 -15.12 -10.93
CA LYS A 570 32.54 -14.06 -11.00
C LYS A 570 31.92 -13.91 -12.39
N ALA A 571 32.64 -14.26 -13.45
CA ALA A 571 32.10 -14.27 -14.81
C ALA A 571 31.19 -15.48 -15.06
N ASP A 572 31.53 -16.63 -14.49
CA ASP A 572 30.67 -17.82 -14.48
C ASP A 572 29.37 -17.55 -13.69
N GLN A 573 29.45 -16.77 -12.60
CA GLN A 573 28.26 -16.25 -11.90
C GLN A 573 27.48 -15.22 -12.73
N ALA A 574 28.16 -14.36 -13.49
CA ALA A 574 27.51 -13.42 -14.40
C ALA A 574 26.82 -14.13 -15.59
N CYS A 575 27.33 -15.29 -16.02
CA CYS A 575 26.71 -16.18 -16.99
C CYS A 575 25.36 -16.74 -16.51
N LEU A 576 25.19 -16.89 -15.20
CA LEU A 576 23.90 -17.27 -14.59
C LEU A 576 22.93 -16.08 -14.46
N LEU A 577 23.44 -14.85 -14.52
CA LEU A 577 22.65 -13.61 -14.41
C LEU A 577 22.17 -13.05 -15.76
N MET A 578 22.81 -13.42 -16.88
CA MET A 578 22.47 -13.03 -18.25
C MET A 578 21.70 -14.10 -19.00
#